data_AF-A0A927CBL7-F1
#
_entry.id   AF-A0A927CBL7-F1
#
_cell.length_a   1.000
_cell.length_b   1.000
_cell.length_c   1.000
_cell.angle_alpha   90.00
_cell.angle_beta   90.00
_cell.angle_gamma   90.00
#
_symmetry.space_group_name_H-M   'P 1'
#
loop_
_entity.id
_entity.type
_entity.pdbx_description
1 polymer ?
#
loop_
_entity_poly.entity_id
_entity_poly.type
_entity_poly.pdbx_seq_one_letter_code
_entity_poly.pdbx_strand_id
1 'polypeptide(L)'
;MELRLYLDSDREQVIRLHEALARQADAGVDLGSDGDNWPDIELTCLAEGAEFWVGEENGVVAATGAICIKNPAVGEIKRLGVQPELQRRGYGGRMLGKLEERGRELGYRIVCAETSGRPSAAQELFAGSEYEVFDRQSNGGVSTVMYGKWVKDLPPEPTPEETAKFEADWAVHNRLQDYTKQLFQEGCTPEQVMERVLQSDLFAEWRAEQRSFLVGYDEIELYRDLEASVRIGAHIGRTEERAAAYFDCLPDTAPAADGSDEADPVFILLHVRITPTQLAYELASFSRKLGLSKPVPYNALLGFMNGTYFDMDPDDLERMNGQRERAGEWMQAFVDAYSDGSASVRDDGGRTGGEEGERNDERPVGGSTGSGGDGGAGGPDGSDPEPGRQPGRD
;
A
#
# COMPACT_ATOMS: atom_id res chain seq x y z
N MET A 1 -34.92 0.27 -16.21
CA MET A 1 -33.98 1.10 -15.42
C MET A 1 -33.70 2.47 -16.08
N GLU A 2 -33.93 3.55 -15.33
CA GLU A 2 -33.50 4.93 -15.63
C GLU A 2 -32.32 5.32 -14.75
N LEU A 3 -31.39 6.12 -15.27
CA LEU A 3 -30.19 6.56 -14.55
C LEU A 3 -30.35 8.03 -14.16
N ARG A 4 -30.13 8.35 -12.89
CA ARG A 4 -30.17 9.72 -12.38
C ARG A 4 -29.14 9.93 -11.28
N LEU A 5 -28.85 11.18 -10.98
CA LEU A 5 -28.06 11.53 -9.80
C LEU A 5 -28.79 11.06 -8.53
N TYR A 6 -27.99 10.66 -7.55
CA TYR A 6 -28.43 10.33 -6.22
C TYR A 6 -29.16 11.50 -5.56
N LEU A 7 -30.22 11.17 -4.81
CA LEU A 7 -30.93 12.08 -3.93
C LEU A 7 -30.87 11.55 -2.50
N ASP A 8 -30.92 12.42 -1.50
CA ASP A 8 -30.92 12.02 -0.09
C ASP A 8 -32.07 11.06 0.27
N SER A 9 -33.17 11.11 -0.49
CA SER A 9 -34.30 10.17 -0.35
C SER A 9 -33.97 8.72 -0.75
N ASP A 10 -32.91 8.49 -1.52
CA ASP A 10 -32.48 7.16 -1.97
C ASP A 10 -31.65 6.42 -0.92
N ARG A 11 -31.15 7.15 0.09
CA ARG A 11 -30.20 6.69 1.10
C ARG A 11 -30.50 5.29 1.62
N GLU A 12 -31.70 5.10 2.16
CA GLU A 12 -32.07 3.80 2.73
C GLU A 12 -32.10 2.67 1.70
N GLN A 13 -32.46 2.96 0.44
CA GLN A 13 -32.46 1.95 -0.62
C GLN A 13 -31.03 1.60 -1.06
N VAL A 14 -30.14 2.60 -1.12
CA VAL A 14 -28.72 2.44 -1.45
C VAL A 14 -28.00 1.61 -0.39
N ILE A 15 -28.22 1.90 0.90
CA ILE A 15 -27.68 1.11 2.02
C ILE A 15 -28.14 -0.34 1.90
N ARG A 16 -29.45 -0.58 1.73
CA ARG A 16 -30.00 -1.94 1.59
C ARG A 16 -29.42 -2.71 0.41
N LEU A 17 -29.21 -2.05 -0.74
CA LEU A 17 -28.62 -2.66 -1.92
C LEU A 17 -27.20 -3.13 -1.62
N HIS A 18 -26.38 -2.26 -1.04
CA HIS A 18 -25.00 -2.59 -0.76
C HIS A 18 -24.90 -3.69 0.33
N GLU A 19 -25.82 -3.72 1.31
CA GLU A 19 -25.85 -4.76 2.34
C GLU A 19 -26.19 -6.12 1.72
N ALA A 20 -27.06 -6.13 0.71
CA ALA A 20 -27.37 -7.33 -0.05
C ALA A 20 -26.16 -7.81 -0.87
N LEU A 21 -25.40 -6.89 -1.48
CA LEU A 21 -24.16 -7.21 -2.19
C LEU A 21 -23.09 -7.76 -1.24
N ALA A 22 -22.90 -7.14 -0.07
CA ALA A 22 -21.95 -7.62 0.94
C ALA A 22 -22.31 -9.04 1.43
N ARG A 23 -23.60 -9.31 1.64
CA ARG A 23 -24.10 -10.66 1.98
C ARG A 23 -23.88 -11.67 0.84
N GLN A 24 -24.06 -11.27 -0.41
CA GLN A 24 -23.82 -12.13 -1.58
C GLN A 24 -22.33 -12.47 -1.75
N ALA A 25 -21.43 -11.58 -1.33
CA ALA A 25 -20.00 -11.70 -1.52
C ALA A 25 -19.27 -12.56 -0.47
N ASP A 26 -20.00 -13.14 0.50
CA ASP A 26 -19.53 -14.02 1.58
C ASP A 26 -18.42 -13.37 2.43
N ALA A 27 -18.82 -12.48 3.35
CA ALA A 27 -18.12 -11.99 4.57
C ALA A 27 -16.59 -11.70 4.53
N GLY A 28 -15.99 -11.52 3.36
CA GLY A 28 -14.55 -11.27 3.22
C GLY A 28 -14.18 -10.40 2.02
N VAL A 29 -15.15 -9.71 1.44
CA VAL A 29 -14.88 -8.65 0.46
C VAL A 29 -14.68 -7.35 1.22
N ASP A 30 -13.43 -7.09 1.55
CA ASP A 30 -12.97 -5.76 1.91
C ASP A 30 -13.14 -4.88 0.67
N LEU A 31 -14.18 -4.05 0.66
CA LEU A 31 -14.46 -3.11 -0.42
C LEU A 31 -13.57 -1.88 -0.23
N GLY A 32 -12.29 -2.05 -0.54
CA GLY A 32 -11.25 -1.01 -0.53
C GLY A 32 -10.53 -0.89 0.80
N SER A 33 -9.23 -0.61 0.77
CA SER A 33 -8.34 -0.52 1.94
C SER A 33 -8.60 0.66 2.88
N ASP A 34 -9.75 1.32 2.75
CA ASP A 34 -10.15 2.42 3.63
C ASP A 34 -11.06 1.81 4.69
N GLY A 35 -10.48 1.50 5.85
CA GLY A 35 -11.18 0.90 6.98
C GLY A 35 -12.26 1.81 7.55
N ASP A 36 -13.42 1.89 6.89
CA ASP A 36 -14.50 2.78 7.27
C ASP A 36 -15.86 2.08 7.41
N ASN A 37 -16.49 2.43 8.51
CA ASN A 37 -17.81 2.03 8.96
C ASN A 37 -18.86 2.28 7.84
N TRP A 38 -19.63 1.24 7.52
CA TRP A 38 -20.66 1.21 6.48
C TRP A 38 -21.64 2.41 6.40
N PRO A 39 -22.01 3.10 7.50
CA PRO A 39 -22.94 4.23 7.43
C PRO A 39 -22.36 5.55 6.87
N ASP A 40 -21.04 5.69 6.78
CA ASP A 40 -20.37 6.99 6.44
C ASP A 40 -19.81 7.05 5.00
N ILE A 41 -19.85 5.95 4.25
CA ILE A 41 -19.30 5.84 2.88
C ILE A 41 -20.00 6.77 1.87
N GLU A 42 -21.29 7.06 2.09
CA GLU A 42 -22.08 8.00 1.29
C GLU A 42 -21.52 9.43 1.41
N LEU A 43 -20.96 9.79 2.58
CA LEU A 43 -20.34 11.09 2.83
C LEU A 43 -18.94 11.18 2.23
N THR A 44 -18.15 10.10 2.25
CA THR A 44 -16.77 10.11 1.71
C THR A 44 -16.76 10.33 0.20
N CYS A 45 -17.64 9.66 -0.56
CA CYS A 45 -17.72 9.89 -2.01
C CYS A 45 -18.21 11.32 -2.32
N LEU A 46 -19.29 11.79 -1.67
CA LEU A 46 -19.82 13.13 -1.91
C LEU A 46 -18.86 14.26 -1.48
N ALA A 47 -17.98 14.01 -0.50
CA ALA A 47 -16.97 14.96 -0.03
C ALA A 47 -15.76 15.11 -0.99
N GLU A 48 -15.43 14.08 -1.78
CA GLU A 48 -14.29 14.07 -2.71
C GLU A 48 -14.58 14.72 -4.09
N GLY A 49 -15.72 15.41 -4.23
CA GLY A 49 -16.19 15.89 -5.53
C GLY A 49 -16.65 14.76 -6.46
N ALA A 50 -17.02 13.60 -5.89
CA ALA A 50 -17.54 12.48 -6.66
C ALA A 50 -18.99 12.70 -7.08
N GLU A 51 -19.33 12.16 -8.25
CA GLU A 51 -20.72 12.09 -8.69
C GLU A 51 -21.28 10.69 -8.47
N PHE A 52 -22.34 10.62 -7.66
CA PHE A 52 -23.03 9.38 -7.35
C PHE A 52 -24.29 9.24 -8.20
N TRP A 53 -24.40 8.10 -8.88
CA TRP A 53 -25.50 7.76 -9.77
C TRP A 53 -26.30 6.57 -9.23
N VAL A 54 -27.61 6.64 -9.38
CA VAL A 54 -28.55 5.56 -9.07
C VAL A 54 -29.30 5.14 -10.33
N GLY A 55 -29.47 3.84 -10.48
CA GLY A 55 -30.33 3.22 -11.48
C GLY A 55 -31.65 2.85 -10.85
N GLU A 56 -32.73 3.51 -11.25
CA GLU A 56 -34.06 3.28 -10.71
C GLU A 56 -34.91 2.41 -11.65
N GLU A 57 -35.62 1.45 -11.10
CA GLU A 57 -36.62 0.65 -11.80
C GLU A 57 -37.88 0.50 -10.94
N ASN A 58 -39.03 0.98 -11.47
CA ASN A 58 -40.32 0.93 -10.78
C ASN A 58 -40.29 1.53 -9.36
N GLY A 59 -39.59 2.65 -9.16
CA GLY A 59 -39.46 3.30 -7.86
C GLY A 59 -38.41 2.70 -6.93
N VAL A 60 -37.69 1.67 -7.38
CA VAL A 60 -36.68 0.95 -6.58
C VAL A 60 -35.28 1.21 -7.13
N VAL A 61 -34.32 1.51 -6.25
CA VAL A 61 -32.90 1.61 -6.63
C VAL A 61 -32.36 0.22 -6.99
N ALA A 62 -32.24 -0.05 -8.28
CA ALA A 62 -31.79 -1.30 -8.87
C ALA A 62 -30.26 -1.37 -9.02
N ALA A 63 -29.58 -0.24 -9.19
CA ALA A 63 -28.13 -0.16 -9.37
C ALA A 63 -27.55 1.13 -8.79
N THR A 64 -26.25 1.09 -8.47
CA THR A 64 -25.48 2.22 -7.95
C THR A 64 -24.12 2.28 -8.63
N GLY A 65 -23.53 3.47 -8.63
CA GLY A 65 -22.15 3.67 -9.05
C GLY A 65 -21.71 5.11 -8.82
N ALA A 66 -20.45 5.31 -8.48
CA ALA A 66 -19.87 6.62 -8.27
C ALA A 66 -18.62 6.79 -9.13
N ILE A 67 -18.36 8.03 -9.54
CA ILE A 67 -17.08 8.42 -10.15
C ILE A 67 -16.39 9.48 -9.29
N CYS A 68 -15.22 9.15 -8.76
CA CYS A 68 -14.39 10.00 -7.91
C CYS A 68 -13.16 10.52 -8.67
N ILE A 69 -12.56 11.60 -8.19
CA ILE A 69 -11.25 12.06 -8.67
C ILE A 69 -10.17 11.20 -8.00
N LYS A 70 -9.38 10.45 -8.79
CA LYS A 70 -8.16 9.80 -8.27
C LYS A 70 -6.95 10.71 -8.44
N ASN A 71 -6.86 11.37 -9.59
CA ASN A 71 -5.92 12.46 -9.87
C ASN A 71 -6.48 13.30 -11.05
N PRO A 72 -5.84 14.41 -11.45
CA PRO A 72 -6.38 15.28 -12.50
C PRO A 72 -6.67 14.63 -13.86
N ALA A 73 -6.08 13.46 -14.16
CA ALA A 73 -6.25 12.75 -15.42
C ALA A 73 -7.01 11.41 -15.28
N VAL A 74 -7.27 10.95 -14.06
CA VAL A 74 -7.83 9.62 -13.78
C VAL A 74 -9.06 9.73 -12.88
N GLY A 75 -10.20 9.26 -13.38
CA GLY A 75 -11.41 9.07 -12.60
C GLY A 75 -11.47 7.64 -12.05
N GLU A 76 -11.90 7.48 -10.80
CA GLU A 76 -12.07 6.16 -10.19
C GLU A 76 -13.55 5.81 -10.04
N ILE A 77 -13.93 4.65 -10.55
CA ILE A 77 -15.26 4.08 -10.40
C ILE A 77 -15.30 3.33 -9.08
N LYS A 78 -16.16 3.81 -8.17
CA LYS A 78 -16.42 3.18 -6.88
C LYS A 78 -17.89 2.75 -6.79
N ARG A 79 -18.18 1.83 -5.86
CA ARG A 79 -19.55 1.45 -5.45
C ARG A 79 -20.46 1.01 -6.62
N LEU A 80 -19.85 0.43 -7.66
CA LEU A 80 -20.58 -0.13 -8.79
C LEU A 80 -21.29 -1.42 -8.33
N GLY A 81 -22.61 -1.39 -8.30
CA GLY A 81 -23.42 -2.46 -7.73
C GLY A 81 -24.78 -2.58 -8.39
N VAL A 82 -25.33 -3.80 -8.42
CA VAL A 82 -26.69 -4.08 -8.90
C VAL A 82 -27.36 -5.01 -7.92
N GLN A 83 -28.62 -4.73 -7.54
CA GLN A 83 -29.38 -5.60 -6.66
C GLN A 83 -29.30 -7.07 -7.14
N PRO A 84 -29.01 -8.04 -6.25
CA PRO A 84 -28.82 -9.44 -6.62
C PRO A 84 -29.93 -10.01 -7.52
N GLU A 85 -31.20 -9.67 -7.24
CA GLU A 85 -32.39 -10.16 -7.97
C GLU A 85 -32.54 -9.55 -9.38
N LEU A 86 -31.79 -8.47 -9.66
CA LEU A 86 -31.81 -7.69 -10.89
C LEU A 86 -30.50 -7.82 -11.70
N GLN A 87 -29.54 -8.61 -11.22
CA GLN A 87 -28.30 -8.90 -11.93
C GLN A 87 -28.55 -9.65 -13.25
N ARG A 88 -27.55 -9.64 -14.13
CA ARG A 88 -27.58 -10.28 -15.46
C ARG A 88 -28.67 -9.75 -16.43
N ARG A 89 -29.23 -8.56 -16.14
CA ARG A 89 -30.16 -7.82 -17.02
C ARG A 89 -29.50 -6.65 -17.78
N GLY A 90 -28.18 -6.55 -17.71
CA GLY A 90 -27.41 -5.46 -18.34
C GLY A 90 -27.31 -4.17 -17.52
N TYR A 91 -27.83 -4.13 -16.28
CA TYR A 91 -27.83 -2.91 -15.46
C TYR A 91 -26.43 -2.45 -15.05
N GLY A 92 -25.53 -3.39 -14.75
CA GLY A 92 -24.13 -3.08 -14.46
C GLY A 92 -23.44 -2.39 -15.64
N GLY A 93 -23.61 -2.92 -16.86
CA GLY A 93 -23.06 -2.31 -18.08
C GLY A 93 -23.67 -0.94 -18.39
N ARG A 94 -24.98 -0.75 -18.14
CA ARG A 94 -25.61 0.56 -18.31
C ARG A 94 -25.10 1.60 -17.32
N MET A 95 -24.91 1.22 -16.06
CA MET A 95 -24.32 2.10 -15.04
C MET A 95 -22.86 2.42 -15.39
N LEU A 96 -22.06 1.40 -15.74
CA LEU A 96 -20.66 1.55 -16.13
C LEU A 96 -20.51 2.52 -17.32
N GLY A 97 -21.30 2.35 -18.39
CA GLY A 97 -21.28 3.25 -19.53
C GLY A 97 -21.65 4.70 -19.17
N LYS A 98 -22.53 4.92 -18.19
CA LYS A 98 -22.85 6.27 -17.71
C LYS A 98 -21.69 6.90 -16.94
N LEU A 99 -20.98 6.13 -16.12
CA LEU A 99 -19.80 6.61 -15.41
C LEU A 99 -18.65 6.90 -16.38
N GLU A 100 -18.46 6.09 -17.42
CA GLU A 100 -17.49 6.35 -18.50
C GLU A 100 -17.81 7.64 -19.27
N GLU A 101 -19.07 7.84 -19.64
CA GLU A 101 -19.54 9.09 -20.24
C GLU A 101 -19.22 10.27 -19.33
N ARG A 102 -19.54 10.14 -18.04
CA ARG A 102 -19.29 11.23 -17.10
C ARG A 102 -17.81 11.50 -16.89
N GLY A 103 -16.98 10.47 -16.84
CA GLY A 103 -15.53 10.63 -16.75
C GLY A 103 -14.95 11.41 -17.92
N ARG A 104 -15.47 11.19 -19.14
CA ARG A 104 -15.12 11.98 -20.32
C ARG A 104 -15.54 13.44 -20.20
N GLU A 105 -16.75 13.71 -19.73
CA GLU A 105 -17.26 15.07 -19.53
C GLU A 105 -16.48 15.83 -18.45
N LEU A 106 -16.01 15.13 -17.42
CA LEU A 106 -15.14 15.67 -16.37
C LEU A 106 -13.69 15.87 -16.85
N GLY A 107 -13.35 15.41 -18.05
CA GLY A 107 -12.03 15.61 -18.67
C GLY A 107 -10.99 14.53 -18.33
N TYR A 108 -11.39 13.44 -17.66
CA TYR A 108 -10.48 12.32 -17.41
C TYR A 108 -10.05 11.65 -18.71
N ARG A 109 -8.82 11.19 -18.74
CA ARG A 109 -8.25 10.41 -19.84
C ARG A 109 -8.52 8.92 -19.63
N ILE A 110 -8.40 8.49 -18.38
CA ILE A 110 -8.56 7.10 -17.95
C ILE A 110 -9.66 7.07 -16.88
N VAL A 111 -10.48 6.03 -16.92
CA VAL A 111 -11.25 5.60 -15.74
C VAL A 111 -10.68 4.29 -15.24
N CYS A 112 -10.57 4.16 -13.93
CA CYS A 112 -10.11 2.94 -13.29
C CYS A 112 -11.14 2.40 -12.29
N ALA A 113 -11.04 1.12 -11.98
CA ALA A 113 -11.84 0.50 -10.93
C ALA A 113 -10.99 -0.53 -10.19
N GLU A 114 -11.20 -0.60 -8.88
CA GLU A 114 -10.62 -1.60 -8.01
C GLU A 114 -11.66 -2.70 -7.72
N THR A 115 -11.24 -3.96 -7.74
CA THR A 115 -12.09 -5.08 -7.36
C THR A 115 -11.31 -6.17 -6.64
N SER A 116 -12.02 -7.02 -5.89
CA SER A 116 -11.40 -8.19 -5.25
C SER A 116 -10.73 -9.09 -6.30
N GLY A 117 -9.62 -9.71 -5.95
CA GLY A 117 -8.93 -10.70 -6.78
C GLY A 117 -9.64 -12.03 -6.92
N ARG A 118 -10.70 -12.28 -6.13
CA ARG A 118 -11.57 -13.44 -6.31
C ARG A 118 -12.45 -13.27 -7.55
N PRO A 119 -12.72 -14.36 -8.31
CA PRO A 119 -13.65 -14.31 -9.43
C PRO A 119 -14.99 -13.71 -9.01
N SER A 120 -15.44 -12.68 -9.73
CA SER A 120 -16.66 -11.94 -9.40
C SER A 120 -17.37 -11.42 -10.64
N ALA A 121 -18.67 -11.13 -10.51
CA ALA A 121 -19.45 -10.50 -11.59
C ALA A 121 -18.89 -9.13 -12.02
N ALA A 122 -18.18 -8.44 -11.12
CA ALA A 122 -17.50 -7.18 -11.44
C ALA A 122 -16.30 -7.42 -12.38
N GLN A 123 -15.47 -8.44 -12.12
CA GLN A 123 -14.37 -8.80 -13.02
C GLN A 123 -14.87 -9.19 -14.41
N GLU A 124 -15.97 -9.97 -14.50
CA GLU A 124 -16.60 -10.31 -15.78
C GLU A 124 -17.10 -9.07 -16.53
N LEU A 125 -17.69 -8.11 -15.80
CA LEU A 125 -18.18 -6.87 -16.38
C LEU A 125 -17.04 -6.02 -16.96
N PHE A 126 -15.94 -5.83 -16.22
CA PHE A 126 -14.80 -5.05 -16.70
C PHE A 126 -14.10 -5.73 -17.88
N ALA A 127 -13.87 -7.04 -17.81
CA ALA A 127 -13.28 -7.81 -18.90
C ALA A 127 -14.12 -7.75 -20.19
N GLY A 128 -15.45 -7.68 -20.07
CA GLY A 128 -16.36 -7.53 -21.20
C GLY A 128 -16.50 -6.09 -21.73
N SER A 129 -15.91 -5.09 -21.07
CA SER A 129 -16.11 -3.67 -21.35
C SER A 129 -14.84 -2.91 -21.78
N GLU A 130 -13.85 -3.63 -22.34
CA GLU A 130 -12.56 -3.08 -22.81
C GLU A 130 -11.68 -2.48 -21.70
N TYR A 131 -11.84 -2.94 -20.46
CA TYR A 131 -10.88 -2.62 -19.40
C TYR A 131 -9.71 -3.60 -19.44
N GLU A 132 -8.52 -3.06 -19.24
CA GLU A 132 -7.29 -3.82 -19.10
C GLU A 132 -6.88 -3.87 -17.63
N VAL A 133 -6.27 -4.99 -17.23
CA VAL A 133 -5.66 -5.11 -15.91
C VAL A 133 -4.31 -4.43 -15.96
N PHE A 134 -4.10 -3.40 -15.16
CA PHE A 134 -2.81 -2.71 -15.07
C PHE A 134 -2.06 -2.99 -13.77
N ASP A 135 -2.75 -3.48 -12.72
CA ASP A 135 -2.11 -3.86 -11.47
C ASP A 135 -2.86 -4.99 -10.74
N ARG A 136 -2.11 -5.79 -9.98
CA ARG A 136 -2.60 -6.84 -9.09
C ARG A 136 -1.81 -6.78 -7.80
N GLN A 137 -2.51 -6.54 -6.69
CA GLN A 137 -1.89 -6.44 -5.37
C GLN A 137 -2.36 -7.58 -4.47
N SER A 138 -1.51 -7.97 -3.52
CA SER A 138 -1.83 -8.97 -2.50
C SER A 138 -1.23 -8.54 -1.16
N ASN A 139 -2.06 -7.94 -0.30
CA ASN A 139 -1.65 -7.43 1.01
C ASN A 139 -2.39 -8.20 2.10
N GLY A 140 -1.67 -8.82 3.04
CA GLY A 140 -2.28 -9.49 4.20
C GLY A 140 -3.27 -10.62 3.86
N GLY A 141 -3.11 -11.28 2.70
CA GLY A 141 -4.03 -12.34 2.22
C GLY A 141 -5.27 -11.82 1.47
N VAL A 142 -5.40 -10.51 1.32
CA VAL A 142 -6.41 -9.87 0.46
C VAL A 142 -5.78 -9.60 -0.90
N SER A 143 -6.33 -10.21 -1.95
CA SER A 143 -5.95 -9.92 -3.32
C SER A 143 -6.90 -8.90 -3.93
N THR A 144 -6.35 -7.96 -4.66
CA THR A 144 -7.04 -6.89 -5.37
C THR A 144 -6.56 -6.82 -6.82
N VAL A 145 -7.46 -6.46 -7.73
CA VAL A 145 -7.15 -6.25 -9.16
C VAL A 145 -7.62 -4.87 -9.57
N MET A 146 -6.72 -4.12 -10.22
CA MET A 146 -6.99 -2.81 -10.76
C MET A 146 -7.24 -2.89 -12.26
N TYR A 147 -8.38 -2.37 -12.68
CA TYR A 147 -8.81 -2.29 -14.07
C TYR A 147 -8.76 -0.84 -14.55
N GLY A 148 -8.31 -0.60 -15.79
CA GLY A 148 -8.22 0.72 -16.39
C GLY A 148 -8.75 0.72 -17.83
N LYS A 149 -9.41 1.81 -18.22
CA LYS A 149 -9.89 2.04 -19.58
C LYS A 149 -9.68 3.49 -19.98
N TRP A 150 -9.19 3.71 -21.20
CA TRP A 150 -9.14 5.02 -21.81
C TRP A 150 -10.57 5.45 -22.22
N VAL A 151 -11.05 6.56 -21.65
CA VAL A 151 -12.39 7.12 -21.98
C VAL A 151 -12.31 8.32 -22.91
N LYS A 152 -11.14 8.95 -22.98
CA LYS A 152 -10.80 9.91 -24.01
C LYS A 152 -9.91 9.21 -25.05
N ASP A 153 -9.89 9.72 -26.27
CA ASP A 153 -8.95 9.25 -27.29
C ASP A 153 -7.57 9.13 -26.66
N LEU A 154 -6.92 7.98 -26.90
CA LEU A 154 -5.55 7.74 -26.47
C LEU A 154 -4.76 8.98 -26.92
N PRO A 155 -4.00 9.63 -26.02
CA PRO A 155 -3.11 10.68 -26.48
C PRO A 155 -2.31 10.11 -27.65
N PRO A 156 -2.18 10.84 -28.77
CA PRO A 156 -1.37 10.35 -29.87
C PRO A 156 0.00 9.95 -29.31
N GLU A 157 0.57 8.87 -29.86
CA GLU A 157 1.96 8.52 -29.58
C GLU A 157 2.80 9.81 -29.67
N PRO A 158 3.63 10.09 -28.65
CA PRO A 158 4.41 11.31 -28.65
C PRO A 158 5.20 11.39 -29.95
N THR A 159 5.14 12.55 -30.58
CA THR A 159 5.91 12.79 -31.80
C THR A 159 7.40 12.59 -31.51
N PRO A 160 8.22 12.24 -32.51
CA PRO A 160 9.67 12.13 -32.31
C PRO A 160 10.29 13.39 -31.68
N GLU A 161 9.71 14.57 -31.95
CA GLU A 161 10.12 15.84 -31.35
C GLU A 161 9.78 15.93 -29.86
N GLU A 162 8.56 15.53 -29.45
CA GLU A 162 8.15 15.48 -28.05
C GLU A 162 8.96 14.45 -27.25
N THR A 163 9.24 13.28 -27.84
CA THR A 163 10.11 12.26 -27.24
C THR A 163 11.53 12.77 -27.07
N ALA A 164 12.12 13.37 -28.10
CA ALA A 164 13.46 13.95 -28.01
C ALA A 164 13.53 15.07 -26.97
N LYS A 165 12.49 15.90 -26.85
CA LYS A 165 12.39 16.91 -25.81
C LYS A 165 12.29 16.28 -24.41
N PHE A 166 11.45 15.27 -24.23
CA PHE A 166 11.33 14.56 -22.96
C PHE A 166 12.67 13.96 -22.53
N GLU A 167 13.39 13.30 -23.44
CA GLU A 167 14.72 12.73 -23.18
C GLU A 167 15.74 13.81 -22.80
N ALA A 168 15.72 14.96 -23.49
CA ALA A 168 16.58 16.09 -23.16
C ALA A 168 16.29 16.66 -21.76
N ASP A 169 15.01 16.87 -21.42
CA ASP A 169 14.59 17.33 -20.10
C ASP A 169 14.96 16.30 -19.01
N TRP A 170 14.78 15.01 -19.30
CA TRP A 170 15.19 13.89 -18.43
C TRP A 170 16.70 13.89 -18.17
N ALA A 171 17.51 14.18 -19.17
CA ALA A 171 18.96 14.28 -19.02
C ALA A 171 19.39 15.44 -18.10
N VAL A 172 18.68 16.58 -18.12
CA VAL A 172 18.93 17.68 -17.16
C VAL A 172 18.52 17.25 -15.75
N HIS A 173 17.35 16.62 -15.60
CA HIS A 173 16.86 16.12 -14.32
C HIS A 173 17.85 15.14 -13.67
N ASN A 174 18.37 14.18 -14.43
CA ASN A 174 19.34 13.20 -13.93
C ASN A 174 20.64 13.86 -13.49
N ARG A 175 21.17 14.84 -14.24
CA ARG A 175 22.34 15.62 -13.81
C ARG A 175 22.10 16.33 -12.48
N LEU A 176 20.90 16.89 -12.27
CA LEU A 176 20.52 17.50 -11.00
C LEU A 176 20.40 16.46 -9.87
N GLN A 177 19.80 15.30 -10.14
CA GLN A 177 19.74 14.21 -9.16
C GLN A 177 21.13 13.71 -8.77
N ASP A 178 22.03 13.52 -9.73
CA ASP A 178 23.39 13.05 -9.48
C ASP A 178 24.19 14.07 -8.66
N TYR A 179 24.08 15.35 -9.00
CA TYR A 179 24.67 16.43 -8.21
C TYR A 179 24.13 16.44 -6.76
N THR A 180 22.81 16.27 -6.60
CA THR A 180 22.15 16.20 -5.30
C THR A 180 22.66 15.01 -4.48
N LYS A 181 22.75 13.82 -5.08
CA LYS A 181 23.29 12.61 -4.44
C LYS A 181 24.75 12.79 -4.02
N GLN A 182 25.58 13.43 -4.85
CA GLN A 182 26.96 13.74 -4.51
C GLN A 182 27.05 14.63 -3.27
N LEU A 183 26.24 15.68 -3.17
CA LEU A 183 26.24 16.57 -2.00
C LEU A 183 25.86 15.83 -0.70
N PHE A 184 24.93 14.88 -0.77
CA PHE A 184 24.62 14.01 0.37
C PHE A 184 25.78 13.09 0.74
N GLN A 185 26.51 12.54 -0.25
CA GLN A 185 27.72 11.74 0.00
C GLN A 185 28.85 12.57 0.63
N GLU A 186 28.88 13.88 0.39
CA GLU A 186 29.77 14.84 1.06
C GLU A 186 29.33 15.19 2.49
N GLY A 187 28.18 14.68 2.95
CA GLY A 187 27.66 14.88 4.31
C GLY A 187 26.85 16.16 4.51
N CYS A 188 26.33 16.76 3.44
CA CYS A 188 25.43 17.91 3.53
C CYS A 188 24.05 17.51 4.07
N THR A 189 23.44 18.37 4.87
CA THR A 189 22.02 18.24 5.30
C THR A 189 21.05 18.59 4.16
N PRO A 190 19.79 18.10 4.19
CA PRO A 190 18.80 18.42 3.16
C PRO A 190 18.66 19.92 2.86
N GLU A 191 18.68 20.76 3.89
CA GLU A 191 18.58 22.21 3.74
C GLU A 191 19.79 22.80 2.99
N GLN A 192 21.00 22.33 3.31
CA GLN A 192 22.23 22.75 2.63
C GLN A 192 22.27 22.27 1.18
N VAL A 193 21.80 21.05 0.92
CA VAL A 193 21.73 20.50 -0.44
C VAL A 193 20.74 21.30 -1.27
N MET A 194 19.54 21.57 -0.75
CA MET A 194 18.54 22.40 -1.42
C MET A 194 19.10 23.78 -1.75
N GLU A 195 19.73 24.45 -0.79
CA GLU A 195 20.34 25.76 -1.01
C GLU A 195 21.36 25.73 -2.16
N ARG A 196 22.27 24.73 -2.17
CA ARG A 196 23.29 24.58 -3.21
C ARG A 196 22.69 24.25 -4.57
N VAL A 197 21.68 23.37 -4.62
CA VAL A 197 20.99 23.01 -5.86
C VAL A 197 20.30 24.25 -6.44
N LEU A 198 19.54 25.01 -5.63
CA LEU A 198 18.85 26.21 -6.07
C LEU A 198 19.81 27.33 -6.54
N GLN A 199 21.05 27.34 -6.06
CA GLN A 199 22.11 28.26 -6.47
C GLN A 199 22.97 27.75 -7.63
N SER A 200 22.76 26.51 -8.09
CA SER A 200 23.60 25.88 -9.12
C SER A 200 23.26 26.33 -10.54
N ASP A 201 24.27 26.31 -11.42
CA ASP A 201 24.07 26.52 -12.86
C ASP A 201 23.16 25.46 -13.48
N LEU A 202 23.15 24.23 -12.93
CA LEU A 202 22.27 23.15 -13.37
C LEU A 202 20.79 23.47 -13.10
N PHE A 203 20.48 24.10 -11.97
CA PHE A 203 19.11 24.52 -11.68
C PHE A 203 18.72 25.76 -12.47
N ALA A 204 19.68 26.66 -12.74
CA ALA A 204 19.48 27.77 -13.67
C ALA A 204 19.14 27.25 -15.08
N GLU A 205 19.86 26.22 -15.56
CA GLU A 205 19.53 25.49 -16.79
C GLU A 205 18.11 24.93 -16.69
N TRP A 206 17.79 24.16 -15.64
CA TRP A 206 16.45 23.57 -15.44
C TRP A 206 15.32 24.60 -15.52
N ARG A 207 15.45 25.77 -14.88
CA ARG A 207 14.44 26.83 -14.90
C ARG A 207 14.39 27.67 -16.17
N ALA A 208 15.40 27.62 -17.03
CA ALA A 208 15.48 28.46 -18.22
C ALA A 208 14.41 28.12 -19.28
N GLU A 209 13.84 26.91 -19.23
CA GLU A 209 12.88 26.42 -20.22
C GLU A 209 11.67 25.77 -19.57
N GLN A 210 10.55 25.75 -20.30
CA GLN A 210 9.39 24.95 -19.90
C GLN A 210 9.71 23.46 -20.11
N ARG A 211 9.71 22.70 -19.01
CA ARG A 211 10.02 21.26 -19.00
C ARG A 211 8.79 20.41 -19.32
N SER A 212 9.04 19.23 -19.88
CA SER A 212 8.01 18.21 -20.16
C SER A 212 7.37 17.64 -18.90
N PHE A 213 7.99 17.82 -17.74
CA PHE A 213 7.48 17.40 -16.43
C PHE A 213 7.94 18.38 -15.33
N LEU A 214 7.24 18.35 -14.21
CA LEU A 214 7.51 19.22 -13.05
C LEU A 214 8.24 18.44 -11.96
N VAL A 215 9.15 19.12 -11.28
CA VAL A 215 9.88 18.60 -10.11
C VAL A 215 10.00 19.74 -9.09
N GLY A 216 9.57 19.50 -7.86
CA GLY A 216 9.62 20.45 -6.74
C GLY A 216 11.02 20.61 -6.16
N TYR A 217 11.97 21.13 -6.93
CA TYR A 217 13.35 21.39 -6.45
C TYR A 217 13.43 22.46 -5.35
N ASP A 218 12.36 23.21 -5.14
CA ASP A 218 12.17 24.17 -4.06
C ASP A 218 11.42 23.58 -2.85
N GLU A 219 11.05 22.30 -2.91
CA GLU A 219 10.36 21.58 -1.82
C GLU A 219 11.36 20.77 -1.01
N ILE A 220 11.42 21.02 0.31
CA ILE A 220 12.37 20.33 1.20
C ILE A 220 12.14 18.81 1.29
N GLU A 221 10.90 18.35 1.07
CA GLU A 221 10.54 16.92 1.15
C GLU A 221 11.24 16.10 0.06
N LEU A 222 11.43 16.66 -1.15
CA LEU A 222 12.22 16.02 -2.21
C LEU A 222 13.63 15.67 -1.72
N TYR A 223 14.26 16.57 -0.97
CA TYR A 223 15.62 16.37 -0.48
C TYR A 223 15.69 15.38 0.68
N ARG A 224 14.68 15.34 1.55
CA ARG A 224 14.58 14.33 2.61
C ARG A 224 14.39 12.93 2.03
N ASP A 225 13.56 12.79 1.01
CA ASP A 225 13.37 11.53 0.30
C ASP A 225 14.65 11.09 -0.40
N LEU A 226 15.36 12.02 -1.06
CA LEU A 226 16.64 11.73 -1.70
C LEU A 226 17.74 11.39 -0.69
N GLU A 227 17.81 12.07 0.45
CA GLU A 227 18.74 11.73 1.54
C GLU A 227 18.47 10.31 2.06
N ALA A 228 17.20 9.98 2.32
CA ALA A 228 16.80 8.65 2.75
C ALA A 228 17.19 7.59 1.70
N SER A 229 16.95 7.87 0.41
CA SER A 229 17.34 7.01 -0.70
C SER A 229 18.86 6.78 -0.77
N VAL A 230 19.67 7.84 -0.64
CA VAL A 230 21.14 7.73 -0.61
C VAL A 230 21.61 6.91 0.58
N ARG A 231 21.03 7.13 1.77
CA ARG A 231 21.37 6.39 2.99
C ARG A 231 21.02 4.90 2.87
N ILE A 232 19.84 4.59 2.33
CA ILE A 232 19.42 3.20 2.07
C ILE A 232 20.33 2.55 1.03
N GLY A 233 20.66 3.25 -0.07
CA GLY A 233 21.58 2.74 -1.08
C GLY A 233 22.98 2.44 -0.52
N ALA A 234 23.53 3.34 0.31
CA ALA A 234 24.81 3.12 0.97
C ALA A 234 24.76 1.96 1.98
N HIS A 235 23.62 1.78 2.66
CA HIS A 235 23.38 0.64 3.53
C HIS A 235 23.38 -0.68 2.77
N ILE A 236 22.58 -0.77 1.70
CA ILE A 236 22.51 -1.94 0.81
C ILE A 236 23.91 -2.29 0.28
N GLY A 237 24.65 -1.30 -0.24
CA GLY A 237 26.01 -1.52 -0.76
C GLY A 237 26.96 -2.13 0.27
N ARG A 238 26.97 -1.64 1.51
CA ARG A 238 27.80 -2.22 2.59
C ARG A 238 27.41 -3.67 2.92
N THR A 239 26.11 -3.98 2.90
CA THR A 239 25.61 -5.35 3.13
C THR A 239 26.04 -6.27 1.99
N GLU A 240 25.95 -5.83 0.74
CA GLU A 240 26.37 -6.60 -0.43
C GLU A 240 27.90 -6.81 -0.49
N GLU A 241 28.70 -5.79 -0.17
CA GLU A 241 30.16 -5.93 -0.03
C GLU A 241 30.53 -6.99 1.02
N ARG A 242 29.80 -6.99 2.15
CA ARG A 242 29.97 -8.01 3.20
C ARG A 242 29.52 -9.39 2.72
N ALA A 243 28.45 -9.48 1.95
CA ALA A 243 27.96 -10.73 1.38
C ALA A 243 28.98 -11.31 0.39
N ALA A 244 29.61 -10.47 -0.44
CA ALA A 244 30.69 -10.87 -1.33
C ALA A 244 31.87 -11.47 -0.55
N ALA A 245 32.29 -10.82 0.54
CA ALA A 245 33.35 -11.33 1.40
C ALA A 245 33.00 -12.70 2.02
N TYR A 246 31.76 -12.89 2.48
CA TYR A 246 31.28 -14.19 3.00
C TYR A 246 31.13 -15.25 1.90
N PHE A 247 30.82 -14.85 0.68
CA PHE A 247 30.68 -15.78 -0.42
C PHE A 247 32.04 -16.40 -0.78
N ASP A 248 33.10 -15.59 -0.80
CA ASP A 248 34.47 -16.05 -0.99
C ASP A 248 34.95 -16.95 0.16
N CYS A 249 34.66 -16.56 1.41
CA CYS A 249 35.05 -17.29 2.60
C CYS A 249 33.90 -17.38 3.61
N LEU A 250 33.07 -18.41 3.46
CA LEU A 250 31.90 -18.61 4.32
C LEU A 250 32.35 -19.22 5.66
N PRO A 251 32.09 -18.57 6.81
CA PRO A 251 32.40 -19.15 8.11
C PRO A 251 31.50 -20.36 8.40
N ASP A 252 32.00 -21.31 9.19
CA ASP A 252 31.28 -22.55 9.55
C ASP A 252 30.01 -22.28 10.38
N THR A 253 29.95 -21.13 11.05
CA THR A 253 28.79 -20.70 11.84
C THR A 253 28.41 -19.29 11.47
N ALA A 254 27.10 -19.01 11.50
CA ALA A 254 26.59 -17.68 11.27
C ALA A 254 27.20 -16.70 12.30
N PRO A 255 27.66 -15.52 11.86
CA PRO A 255 28.18 -14.51 12.77
C PRO A 255 27.08 -14.11 13.77
N ALA A 256 27.44 -14.03 15.05
CA ALA A 256 26.55 -13.47 16.06
C ALA A 256 26.29 -11.99 15.73
N ALA A 257 25.06 -11.53 15.95
CA ALA A 257 24.76 -10.10 15.94
C ALA A 257 25.70 -9.40 16.92
N ASP A 258 26.47 -8.42 16.44
CA ASP A 258 27.24 -7.58 17.35
C ASP A 258 26.25 -6.68 18.14
N GLY A 259 26.60 -6.30 19.37
CA GLY A 259 25.69 -5.52 20.24
C GLY A 259 25.36 -4.10 19.76
N SER A 260 25.91 -3.67 18.63
CA SER A 260 25.68 -2.42 17.90
C SER A 260 25.06 -2.60 16.51
N ASP A 261 24.84 -3.84 16.06
CA ASP A 261 24.25 -4.13 14.74
C ASP A 261 22.72 -4.07 14.88
N GLU A 262 22.16 -2.88 14.64
CA GLU A 262 20.71 -2.68 14.61
C GLU A 262 20.05 -3.54 13.53
N ALA A 263 18.76 -3.81 13.68
CA ALA A 263 18.00 -4.52 12.67
C ALA A 263 18.03 -3.77 11.34
N ASP A 264 18.05 -4.51 10.24
CA ASP A 264 18.08 -3.97 8.91
C ASP A 264 16.82 -3.08 8.68
N PRO A 265 17.00 -1.82 8.24
CA PRO A 265 15.93 -0.83 8.16
C PRO A 265 14.88 -1.15 7.08
N VAL A 266 15.19 -2.00 6.10
CA VAL A 266 14.20 -2.41 5.09
C VAL A 266 13.49 -3.69 5.54
N PHE A 267 14.23 -4.67 6.03
CA PHE A 267 13.63 -5.95 6.44
C PHE A 267 12.77 -5.83 7.71
N ILE A 268 13.06 -4.86 8.59
CA ILE A 268 12.20 -4.59 9.74
C ILE A 268 10.79 -4.13 9.33
N LEU A 269 10.64 -3.43 8.19
CA LEU A 269 9.34 -3.04 7.63
C LEU A 269 8.54 -4.25 7.14
N LEU A 270 9.23 -5.36 6.87
CA LEU A 270 8.64 -6.64 6.49
C LEU A 270 8.45 -7.58 7.70
N HIS A 271 8.57 -7.05 8.93
CA HIS A 271 8.54 -7.82 10.17
C HIS A 271 9.63 -8.89 10.30
N VAL A 272 10.73 -8.75 9.54
CA VAL A 272 11.91 -9.61 9.60
C VAL A 272 13.01 -8.89 10.37
N ARG A 273 13.32 -9.39 11.57
CA ARG A 273 14.40 -8.85 12.41
C ARG A 273 15.70 -9.57 12.11
N ILE A 274 16.41 -9.07 11.11
CA ILE A 274 17.74 -9.53 10.75
C ILE A 274 18.73 -8.38 10.79
N THR A 275 19.94 -8.63 11.28
CA THR A 275 21.01 -7.63 11.24
C THR A 275 21.70 -7.61 9.86
N PRO A 276 22.28 -6.48 9.42
CA PRO A 276 23.05 -6.41 8.17
C PRO A 276 24.14 -7.49 8.06
N THR A 277 24.82 -7.81 9.18
CA THR A 277 25.83 -8.89 9.19
C THR A 277 25.23 -10.26 8.92
N GLN A 278 24.12 -10.58 9.58
CA GLN A 278 23.42 -11.84 9.37
C GLN A 278 22.83 -11.93 7.97
N LEU A 279 22.22 -10.84 7.49
CA LEU A 279 21.67 -10.76 6.14
C LEU A 279 22.74 -11.01 5.08
N ALA A 280 23.91 -10.38 5.21
CA ALA A 280 25.03 -10.63 4.31
C ALA A 280 25.49 -12.10 4.31
N TYR A 281 25.53 -12.74 5.49
CA TYR A 281 25.86 -14.16 5.62
C TYR A 281 24.81 -15.06 4.96
N GLU A 282 23.52 -14.76 5.17
CA GLU A 282 22.41 -15.51 4.58
C GLU A 282 22.40 -15.41 3.06
N LEU A 283 22.59 -14.20 2.51
CA LEU A 283 22.74 -13.97 1.07
C LEU A 283 23.88 -14.83 0.49
N ALA A 284 25.05 -14.81 1.12
CA ALA A 284 26.20 -15.60 0.69
C ALA A 284 25.96 -17.12 0.78
N SER A 285 25.44 -17.59 1.92
CA SER A 285 25.17 -19.00 2.19
C SER A 285 24.14 -19.58 1.22
N PHE A 286 23.05 -18.84 0.99
CA PHE A 286 22.01 -19.19 0.04
C PHE A 286 22.57 -19.32 -1.39
N SER A 287 23.32 -18.31 -1.81
CA SER A 287 23.91 -18.26 -3.16
C SER A 287 24.84 -19.43 -3.42
N ARG A 288 25.67 -19.81 -2.44
CA ARG A 288 26.54 -20.99 -2.53
C ARG A 288 25.76 -22.29 -2.59
N LYS A 289 24.67 -22.43 -1.81
CA LYS A 289 23.82 -23.63 -1.82
C LYS A 289 23.10 -23.84 -3.16
N LEU A 290 22.76 -22.75 -3.85
CA LEU A 290 22.15 -22.78 -5.18
C LEU A 290 23.18 -22.91 -6.32
N GLY A 291 24.47 -22.72 -6.04
CA GLY A 291 25.52 -22.78 -7.05
C GLY A 291 25.55 -21.57 -7.97
N LEU A 292 25.17 -20.40 -7.45
CA LEU A 292 25.25 -19.13 -8.18
C LEU A 292 26.70 -18.67 -8.33
N SER A 293 26.94 -17.79 -9.30
CA SER A 293 28.28 -17.26 -9.57
C SER A 293 28.75 -16.21 -8.55
N LYS A 294 27.81 -15.54 -7.89
CA LYS A 294 28.01 -14.44 -6.94
C LYS A 294 26.88 -14.43 -5.89
N PRO A 295 27.00 -13.65 -4.80
CA PRO A 295 25.88 -13.44 -3.89
C PRO A 295 24.64 -12.93 -4.61
N VAL A 296 23.46 -13.41 -4.21
CA VAL A 296 22.17 -12.85 -4.58
C VAL A 296 22.15 -11.38 -4.15
N PRO A 297 21.80 -10.45 -5.07
CA PRO A 297 21.65 -9.05 -4.73
C PRO A 297 20.61 -8.86 -3.62
N TYR A 298 20.81 -7.85 -2.79
CA TYR A 298 19.90 -7.47 -1.71
C TYR A 298 18.46 -7.30 -2.22
N ASN A 299 18.29 -6.57 -3.33
CA ASN A 299 16.98 -6.31 -3.92
C ASN A 299 16.35 -7.54 -4.54
N ALA A 300 17.14 -8.51 -5.00
CA ALA A 300 16.62 -9.77 -5.52
C ALA A 300 15.96 -10.57 -4.38
N LEU A 301 16.51 -10.53 -3.16
CA LEU A 301 15.88 -11.16 -1.99
C LEU A 301 14.52 -10.53 -1.64
N LEU A 302 14.39 -9.19 -1.73
CA LEU A 302 13.09 -8.52 -1.59
C LEU A 302 12.12 -8.94 -2.69
N GLY A 303 12.60 -9.04 -3.92
CA GLY A 303 11.83 -9.52 -5.06
C GLY A 303 11.26 -10.92 -4.83
N PHE A 304 12.06 -11.84 -4.27
CA PHE A 304 11.61 -13.20 -3.94
C PHE A 304 10.40 -13.24 -3.01
N MET A 305 10.36 -12.37 -2.00
CA MET A 305 9.22 -12.29 -1.07
C MET A 305 7.93 -11.89 -1.81
N ASN A 306 8.06 -11.15 -2.91
CA ASN A 306 6.96 -10.65 -3.72
C ASN A 306 6.81 -11.39 -5.07
N GLY A 307 7.56 -12.47 -5.31
CA GLY A 307 7.51 -13.27 -6.54
C GLY A 307 8.07 -12.59 -7.79
N THR A 308 8.92 -11.57 -7.64
CA THR A 308 9.57 -10.82 -8.75
C THR A 308 11.09 -10.98 -8.68
N TYR A 309 11.77 -10.99 -9.84
CA TYR A 309 13.23 -11.12 -9.89
C TYR A 309 13.82 -9.89 -10.60
N PHE A 310 14.74 -9.21 -9.93
CA PHE A 310 15.46 -8.06 -10.48
C PHE A 310 16.98 -8.31 -10.42
N ASP A 311 17.73 -7.73 -11.36
CA ASP A 311 19.20 -7.60 -11.34
C ASP A 311 20.03 -8.90 -11.18
N MET A 312 19.57 -10.01 -11.75
CA MET A 312 20.32 -11.27 -11.82
C MET A 312 20.89 -11.54 -13.21
N ASP A 313 22.06 -12.18 -13.26
CA ASP A 313 22.63 -12.68 -14.50
C ASP A 313 21.71 -13.76 -15.12
N PRO A 314 21.52 -13.82 -16.45
CA PRO A 314 20.63 -14.79 -17.08
C PRO A 314 20.93 -16.25 -16.70
N ASP A 315 22.20 -16.63 -16.56
CA ASP A 315 22.58 -18.00 -16.22
C ASP A 315 22.24 -18.32 -14.75
N ASP A 316 22.45 -17.35 -13.86
CA ASP A 316 22.07 -17.48 -12.44
C ASP A 316 20.55 -17.49 -12.26
N LEU A 317 19.81 -16.71 -13.06
CA LEU A 317 18.35 -16.71 -13.10
C LEU A 317 17.81 -18.07 -13.57
N GLU A 318 18.41 -18.68 -14.58
CA GLU A 318 18.04 -20.02 -15.05
C GLU A 318 18.31 -21.08 -13.97
N ARG A 319 19.49 -21.05 -13.33
CA ARG A 319 19.85 -21.96 -12.22
C ARG A 319 18.88 -21.84 -11.05
N MET A 320 18.50 -20.62 -10.71
CA MET A 320 17.57 -20.32 -9.64
C MET A 320 16.14 -20.79 -9.97
N ASN A 321 15.66 -20.55 -11.19
CA ASN A 321 14.37 -21.07 -11.65
C ASN A 321 14.33 -22.60 -11.67
N GLY A 322 15.43 -23.25 -12.04
CA GLY A 322 15.58 -24.71 -11.97
C GLY A 322 15.56 -25.28 -10.55
N GLN A 323 15.79 -24.45 -9.53
CA GLN A 323 15.82 -24.82 -8.11
C GLN A 323 14.75 -24.09 -7.28
N ARG A 324 13.66 -23.67 -7.91
CA ARG A 324 12.61 -22.83 -7.30
C ARG A 324 12.02 -23.41 -6.00
N GLU A 325 11.86 -24.73 -5.93
CA GLU A 325 11.36 -25.41 -4.72
C GLU A 325 12.34 -25.25 -3.56
N ARG A 326 13.63 -25.50 -3.78
CA ARG A 326 14.70 -25.31 -2.77
C ARG A 326 14.86 -23.83 -2.37
N ALA A 327 14.67 -22.91 -3.32
CA ALA A 327 14.68 -21.48 -3.04
C ALA A 327 13.49 -21.07 -2.15
N GLY A 328 12.30 -21.62 -2.40
CA GLY A 328 11.11 -21.43 -1.58
C GLY A 328 11.26 -22.00 -0.17
N GLU A 329 11.79 -23.22 -0.04
CA GLU A 329 12.08 -23.84 1.27
C GLU A 329 13.05 -23.01 2.10
N TRP A 330 14.12 -22.51 1.46
CA TRP A 330 15.08 -21.65 2.14
C TRP A 330 14.45 -20.32 2.57
N MET A 331 13.63 -19.70 1.71
CA MET A 331 12.93 -18.46 2.05
C MET A 331 11.99 -18.65 3.24
N GLN A 332 11.25 -19.75 3.27
CA GLN A 332 10.39 -20.07 4.42
C GLN A 332 11.23 -20.21 5.69
N ALA A 333 12.34 -20.96 5.64
CA ALA A 333 13.22 -21.13 6.78
C ALA A 333 13.87 -19.80 7.23
N PHE A 334 14.21 -18.93 6.29
CA PHE A 334 14.72 -17.58 6.57
C PHE A 334 13.67 -16.74 7.30
N VAL A 335 12.45 -16.67 6.76
CA VAL A 335 11.35 -15.94 7.40
C VAL A 335 11.05 -16.51 8.79
N ASP A 336 10.97 -17.84 8.93
CA ASP A 336 10.71 -18.49 10.22
C ASP A 336 11.80 -18.21 11.26
N ALA A 337 13.07 -18.12 10.83
CA ALA A 337 14.20 -17.87 11.72
C ALA A 337 14.28 -16.42 12.22
N TYR A 338 13.82 -15.46 11.42
CA TYR A 338 14.02 -14.03 11.67
C TYR A 338 12.72 -13.24 11.87
N SER A 339 11.54 -13.85 11.73
CA SER A 339 10.27 -13.21 12.08
C SER A 339 10.10 -13.14 13.59
N ASP A 340 9.52 -12.05 14.09
CA ASP A 340 9.10 -11.97 15.50
C ASP A 340 8.14 -13.12 15.78
N GLY A 341 8.48 -13.96 16.76
CA GLY A 341 7.65 -15.08 17.22
C GLY A 341 6.37 -14.61 17.93
N SER A 342 5.45 -13.96 17.21
CA SER A 342 4.07 -13.74 17.65
C SER A 342 3.12 -14.69 16.93
N ALA A 343 3.42 -15.98 16.98
CA ALA A 343 2.47 -17.06 16.70
C ALA A 343 2.80 -18.28 17.56
N SER A 344 2.83 -18.11 18.88
CA SER A 344 2.57 -19.22 19.80
C SER A 344 1.78 -18.75 21.01
N VAL A 345 0.55 -18.29 20.76
CA VAL A 345 -0.52 -18.60 21.72
C VAL A 345 -0.71 -20.11 21.62
N ARG A 346 -0.01 -20.83 22.49
CA ARG A 346 -0.43 -22.19 22.83
C ARG A 346 -1.84 -22.06 23.40
N ASP A 347 -2.80 -22.47 22.59
CA ASP A 347 -4.15 -22.82 22.99
C ASP A 347 -4.01 -23.92 24.06
N ASP A 348 -3.91 -23.51 25.33
CA ASP A 348 -4.06 -24.39 26.49
C ASP A 348 -5.57 -24.61 26.68
N GLY A 349 -6.17 -25.20 25.66
CA GLY A 349 -7.56 -25.64 25.60
C GLY A 349 -7.66 -27.05 26.13
N GLY A 350 -7.81 -27.16 27.46
CA GLY A 350 -7.97 -28.41 28.18
C GLY A 350 -9.03 -29.34 27.55
N ARG A 351 -8.66 -30.62 27.43
CA ARG A 351 -9.60 -31.72 27.23
C ARG A 351 -9.20 -32.94 28.04
N THR A 352 -9.21 -32.80 29.37
CA THR A 352 -9.41 -33.94 30.27
C THR A 352 -10.91 -34.06 30.50
N GLY A 353 -11.55 -34.93 29.73
CA GLY A 353 -12.90 -35.39 30.01
C GLY A 353 -12.93 -36.11 31.36
N GLY A 354 -13.80 -35.64 32.24
CA GLY A 354 -14.05 -36.27 33.53
C GLY A 354 -14.78 -37.60 33.40
N GLU A 355 -14.38 -38.53 34.26
CA GLU A 355 -15.26 -39.51 34.87
C GLU A 355 -15.02 -39.42 36.38
N GLU A 356 -15.86 -38.66 37.09
CA GLU A 356 -16.05 -38.82 38.52
C GLU A 356 -17.25 -39.75 38.74
N GLY A 357 -16.96 -40.95 39.23
CA GLY A 357 -17.87 -41.76 40.01
C GLY A 357 -17.48 -41.70 41.49
N GLU A 358 -18.35 -41.07 42.27
CA GLU A 358 -18.66 -41.41 43.67
C GLU A 358 -17.64 -41.17 44.81
N ARG A 359 -18.10 -40.25 45.69
CA ARG A 359 -18.26 -40.37 47.15
C ARG A 359 -17.22 -39.71 48.06
N ASN A 360 -17.82 -39.03 49.04
CA ASN A 360 -17.38 -38.80 50.43
C ASN A 360 -16.22 -37.80 50.60
N ASP A 361 -16.19 -36.90 51.57
CA ASP A 361 -17.09 -36.48 52.64
C ASP A 361 -16.44 -35.19 53.21
N GLU A 362 -17.09 -34.51 54.16
CA GLU A 362 -16.44 -33.58 55.11
C GLU A 362 -16.00 -32.18 54.62
N ARG A 363 -16.97 -31.26 54.70
CA ARG A 363 -16.95 -30.00 55.48
C ARG A 363 -15.87 -29.92 56.62
N PRO A 364 -15.56 -28.73 57.23
CA PRO A 364 -16.00 -27.36 56.93
C PRO A 364 -15.04 -26.17 57.33
N VAL A 365 -15.57 -24.95 57.18
CA VAL A 365 -15.47 -23.76 58.08
C VAL A 365 -14.24 -22.84 58.02
N GLY A 366 -14.57 -21.54 57.90
CA GLY A 366 -13.87 -20.37 58.46
C GLY A 366 -13.52 -19.36 57.38
N GLY A 367 -14.19 -18.22 57.20
CA GLY A 367 -14.54 -17.18 58.17
C GLY A 367 -13.76 -15.92 57.74
N SER A 368 -14.38 -14.92 57.09
CA SER A 368 -15.01 -13.77 57.75
C SER A 368 -14.16 -12.48 57.64
N THR A 369 -14.73 -11.45 57.01
CA THR A 369 -14.66 -9.99 57.34
C THR A 369 -13.31 -9.28 57.23
N GLY A 370 -13.16 -8.04 56.75
CA GLY A 370 -14.05 -6.91 56.42
C GLY A 370 -13.13 -5.68 56.25
N SER A 371 -13.29 -4.86 55.21
CA SER A 371 -14.10 -3.61 55.15
C SER A 371 -13.46 -2.33 55.69
N GLY A 372 -13.53 -1.28 54.85
CA GLY A 372 -13.56 0.16 55.19
C GLY A 372 -12.20 0.85 55.11
N GLY A 373 -11.94 1.86 54.25
CA GLY A 373 -12.69 3.12 53.98
C GLY A 373 -11.78 4.28 54.45
N ASP A 374 -11.79 5.53 54.00
CA ASP A 374 -12.56 6.34 53.06
C ASP A 374 -11.93 7.76 53.05
N GLY A 375 -12.23 8.58 52.03
CA GLY A 375 -12.22 10.06 52.02
C GLY A 375 -10.88 10.82 51.96
N GLY A 376 -10.72 11.97 51.28
CA GLY A 376 -11.60 12.93 50.59
C GLY A 376 -10.74 14.17 50.21
N ALA A 377 -10.88 14.78 49.04
CA ALA A 377 -11.76 15.92 48.69
C ALA A 377 -11.07 17.31 48.69
N GLY A 378 -11.33 18.11 47.64
CA GLY A 378 -11.08 19.56 47.60
C GLY A 378 -11.05 20.18 46.18
N GLY A 379 -12.13 20.84 45.74
CA GLY A 379 -12.15 21.86 44.66
C GLY A 379 -12.24 23.28 45.27
N PRO A 380 -12.90 24.29 44.65
CA PRO A 380 -13.04 24.72 43.24
C PRO A 380 -12.84 26.27 43.05
N ASP A 381 -12.84 26.79 41.80
CA ASP A 381 -13.26 28.15 41.30
C ASP A 381 -12.52 28.43 39.96
N GLY A 382 -13.01 29.10 38.92
CA GLY A 382 -14.23 29.85 38.64
C GLY A 382 -13.97 30.79 37.43
N SER A 383 -15.01 31.02 36.61
CA SER A 383 -15.24 32.20 35.73
C SER A 383 -14.64 32.28 34.31
N ASP A 384 -15.57 32.29 33.34
CA ASP A 384 -15.57 33.05 32.06
C ASP A 384 -16.72 34.10 32.18
N PRO A 385 -16.74 35.30 31.52
CA PRO A 385 -16.88 35.39 30.04
C PRO A 385 -16.36 36.69 29.31
N GLU A 386 -16.01 36.56 28.01
CA GLU A 386 -16.28 37.47 26.82
C GLU A 386 -15.93 39.01 26.80
N PRO A 387 -16.08 39.77 25.67
CA PRO A 387 -15.16 39.92 24.54
C PRO A 387 -14.74 41.40 24.24
N GLY A 388 -13.76 41.64 23.33
CA GLY A 388 -13.69 42.95 22.66
C GLY A 388 -12.41 43.39 21.93
N ARG A 389 -12.65 43.89 20.70
CA ARG A 389 -11.98 44.97 19.94
C ARG A 389 -11.00 44.60 18.80
N GLN A 390 -11.51 44.84 17.59
CA GLN A 390 -10.79 45.36 16.42
C GLN A 390 -10.02 46.66 16.74
N PRO A 391 -9.03 46.99 15.91
CA PRO A 391 -9.13 48.25 15.16
C PRO A 391 -8.95 48.01 13.66
N GLY A 392 -9.71 48.77 12.87
CA GLY A 392 -9.55 48.83 11.43
C GLY A 392 -8.54 49.89 10.97
N ARG A 393 -8.15 49.74 9.70
CA ARG A 393 -7.70 50.73 8.70
C ARG A 393 -6.40 51.48 8.99
N ASP A 394 -5.44 51.30 8.08
CA ASP A 394 -5.34 52.14 6.87
C ASP A 394 -5.18 51.28 5.61
#